data_AF-A0A956H0H5-F1
#
_entry.id   AF-A0A956H0H5-F1
#
_cell.length_a   1.000
_cell.length_b   1.000
_cell.length_c   1.000
_cell.angle_alpha   90.00
_cell.angle_beta   90.00
_cell.angle_gamma   90.00
#
_symmetry.space_group_name_H-M   'P 1'
#
loop_
_entity.id
_entity.type
_entity.pdbx_description
1 polymer ?
#
loop_
_entity_poly.entity_id
_entity_poly.type
_entity_poly.pdbx_seq_one_letter_code
_entity_poly.pdbx_strand_id
1 'polypeptide(L)'
;MCTIGGDCGGFEFSIEAVPPNLLIMLDRSGSMSNSVPNANANRWEVAKQAILQVTTNFDDTIRFGLATYSACVGNGCSAGTIVVPIADQNAGAINGFLAMTAGEGSSNGQGVNGQGKIQYLCDSGDPETSTGASLNAQVGNQSLQDLERDNAILLITDGEESGQCIMNGVDGPTAAANLFGQNVPVKTFAVGFGGANLTEINEIAQAGGTMTGYLADMAQDLEAALDQIANAVATCTFELDQVPPDANEIYVFFDKDPAGVPNDPNNGWTYDPITNTVTFHGSACEAIKSGAVVDIDIVYGCNEPPIG
;
A
#
# COMPACT_ATOMS: atom_id res chain seq x y z
N MET A 1 -31.99 25.30 33.32
CA MET A 1 -32.17 24.06 34.10
C MET A 1 -31.02 23.14 33.71
N CYS A 2 -30.00 23.01 34.57
CA CYS A 2 -29.01 21.93 34.48
C CYS A 2 -29.58 20.73 35.23
N THR A 3 -29.44 19.54 34.66
CA THR A 3 -29.71 18.27 35.36
C THR A 3 -28.49 17.37 35.25
N ILE A 4 -28.24 16.68 36.35
CA ILE A 4 -26.99 16.06 36.79
C ILE A 4 -26.73 14.71 36.10
N GLY A 5 -25.50 14.59 35.59
CA GLY A 5 -24.74 13.35 35.42
C GLY A 5 -23.26 13.69 35.20
N GLY A 6 -22.45 13.77 36.26
CA GLY A 6 -20.98 13.66 36.18
C GLY A 6 -20.15 14.64 35.32
N ASP A 7 -20.70 15.73 34.79
CA ASP A 7 -20.08 16.54 33.73
C ASP A 7 -18.70 17.15 34.08
N CYS A 8 -17.62 16.50 33.66
CA CYS A 8 -16.28 17.09 33.49
C CYS A 8 -16.21 18.19 32.40
N GLY A 9 -17.36 18.62 31.86
CA GLY A 9 -17.45 19.66 30.84
C GLY A 9 -16.87 19.25 29.48
N GLY A 10 -16.64 17.95 29.29
CA GLY A 10 -16.04 17.39 28.10
C GLY A 10 -17.01 17.16 26.95
N PHE A 11 -16.45 16.84 25.79
CA PHE A 11 -17.17 16.44 24.60
C PHE A 11 -16.40 15.34 23.87
N GLU A 12 -17.07 14.63 22.98
CA GLU A 12 -16.51 13.59 22.14
C GLU A 12 -16.23 14.15 20.73
N PHE A 13 -15.10 13.78 20.15
CA PHE A 13 -14.75 14.13 18.78
C PHE A 13 -15.39 13.13 17.82
N SER A 14 -15.96 13.62 16.72
CA SER A 14 -16.11 12.77 15.53
C SER A 14 -14.73 12.62 14.90
N ILE A 15 -14.39 11.41 14.48
CA ILE A 15 -13.10 11.12 13.85
C ILE A 15 -13.29 10.61 12.43
N GLU A 16 -12.38 11.00 11.54
CA GLU A 16 -12.31 10.48 10.17
C GLU A 16 -10.96 9.78 9.96
N ALA A 17 -11.00 8.54 9.50
CA ALA A 17 -9.80 7.79 9.15
C ALA A 17 -9.11 8.47 7.97
N VAL A 18 -7.79 8.69 8.04
CA VAL A 18 -7.02 9.32 6.95
C VAL A 18 -6.47 8.23 6.03
N PRO A 19 -7.02 8.01 4.81
CA PRO A 19 -6.61 6.88 3.98
C PRO A 19 -5.16 7.03 3.49
N PRO A 20 -4.35 5.96 3.49
CA PRO A 20 -2.98 5.95 2.99
C PRO A 20 -2.92 5.96 1.46
N ASN A 21 -1.77 6.35 0.90
CA ASN A 21 -1.46 6.23 -0.52
C ASN A 21 -0.74 4.90 -0.80
N LEU A 22 -1.30 4.08 -1.69
CA LEU A 22 -0.68 2.83 -2.13
C LEU A 22 -0.53 2.79 -3.66
N LEU A 23 0.72 2.87 -4.14
CA LEU A 23 1.03 2.65 -5.55
C LEU A 23 1.31 1.17 -5.80
N ILE A 24 0.44 0.52 -6.57
CA ILE A 24 0.69 -0.84 -7.06
C ILE A 24 1.72 -0.74 -8.18
N MET A 25 2.86 -1.40 -8.03
CA MET A 25 3.91 -1.50 -9.04
C MET A 25 3.93 -2.94 -9.58
N LEU A 26 3.32 -3.14 -10.74
CA LEU A 26 3.13 -4.45 -11.35
C LEU A 26 4.14 -4.71 -12.47
N ASP A 27 4.86 -5.83 -12.34
CA ASP A 27 5.77 -6.31 -13.36
C ASP A 27 5.00 -6.73 -14.63
N ARG A 28 5.48 -6.26 -15.79
CA ARG A 28 4.96 -6.65 -17.12
C ARG A 28 6.06 -7.21 -18.04
N SER A 29 7.17 -7.69 -17.48
CA SER A 29 8.21 -8.42 -18.22
C SER A 29 7.65 -9.70 -18.87
N GLY A 30 8.34 -10.24 -19.88
CA GLY A 30 7.89 -11.43 -20.61
C GLY A 30 7.73 -12.68 -19.76
N SER A 31 8.47 -12.79 -18.64
CA SER A 31 8.36 -13.90 -17.69
C SER A 31 7.00 -13.94 -16.97
N MET A 32 6.26 -12.82 -16.94
CA MET A 32 4.89 -12.76 -16.43
C MET A 32 3.86 -13.50 -17.33
N SER A 33 4.28 -13.93 -18.53
CA SER A 33 3.47 -14.77 -19.43
C SER A 33 3.50 -16.24 -19.05
N ASN A 34 4.39 -16.63 -18.13
CA ASN A 34 4.54 -18.01 -17.69
C ASN A 34 3.30 -18.50 -16.95
N SER A 35 2.97 -19.77 -17.15
CA SER A 35 1.83 -20.42 -16.48
C SER A 35 2.07 -20.55 -14.99
N VAL A 36 1.00 -20.33 -14.21
CA VAL A 36 0.99 -20.59 -12.78
C VAL A 36 0.55 -22.04 -12.55
N PRO A 37 1.25 -22.82 -11.72
CA PRO A 37 0.80 -24.17 -11.37
C PRO A 37 -0.65 -24.16 -10.88
N ASN A 38 -1.47 -25.03 -11.47
CA ASN A 38 -2.87 -25.26 -11.07
C ASN A 38 -3.85 -24.08 -11.25
N ALA A 39 -3.45 -22.93 -11.79
CA ALA A 39 -4.35 -21.77 -11.95
C ALA A 39 -5.06 -21.67 -13.32
N ASN A 40 -4.65 -22.48 -14.31
CA ASN A 40 -5.08 -22.35 -15.72
C ASN A 40 -4.96 -20.91 -16.29
N ALA A 41 -4.04 -20.14 -15.74
CA ALA A 41 -3.77 -18.75 -16.07
C ALA A 41 -2.27 -18.48 -15.95
N ASN A 42 -1.79 -17.42 -16.60
CA ASN A 42 -0.42 -16.94 -16.43
C ASN A 42 -0.31 -15.95 -15.26
N ARG A 43 0.93 -15.62 -14.90
CA ARG A 43 1.22 -14.75 -13.76
C ARG A 43 0.53 -13.39 -13.85
N TRP A 44 0.53 -12.79 -15.04
CA TRP A 44 -0.16 -11.54 -15.29
C TRP A 44 -1.67 -11.60 -15.04
N GLU A 45 -2.36 -12.62 -15.58
CA GLU A 45 -3.81 -12.74 -15.41
C GLU A 45 -4.19 -13.02 -13.95
N VAL A 46 -3.36 -13.78 -13.22
CA VAL A 46 -3.56 -13.99 -11.78
C VAL A 46 -3.35 -12.69 -10.99
N ALA A 47 -2.28 -11.94 -11.26
CA ALA A 47 -2.03 -10.66 -10.62
C ALA A 47 -3.17 -9.66 -10.86
N LYS A 48 -3.73 -9.63 -12.08
CA LYS A 48 -4.90 -8.80 -12.39
C LYS A 48 -6.12 -9.14 -11.54
N GLN A 49 -6.41 -10.43 -11.32
CA GLN A 49 -7.56 -10.83 -10.50
C GLN A 49 -7.35 -10.44 -9.03
N ALA A 50 -6.14 -10.64 -8.50
CA ALA A 50 -5.83 -10.24 -7.13
C ALA A 50 -5.89 -8.72 -6.94
N ILE A 51 -5.37 -7.94 -7.89
CA ILE A 51 -5.47 -6.48 -7.89
C ILE A 51 -6.94 -6.03 -7.95
N LEU A 52 -7.75 -6.66 -8.81
CA LEU A 52 -9.18 -6.39 -8.88
C LEU A 52 -9.87 -6.61 -7.52
N GLN A 53 -9.57 -7.71 -6.85
CA GLN A 53 -10.16 -8.03 -5.56
C GLN A 53 -9.73 -7.03 -4.47
N VAL A 54 -8.43 -6.79 -4.31
CA VAL A 54 -7.93 -5.90 -3.24
C VAL A 54 -8.37 -4.46 -3.46
N THR A 55 -8.31 -3.96 -4.70
CA THR A 55 -8.74 -2.58 -4.99
C THR A 55 -10.23 -2.42 -4.78
N THR A 56 -11.05 -3.43 -5.10
CA THR A 56 -12.50 -3.39 -4.85
C THR A 56 -12.83 -3.44 -3.35
N ASN A 57 -12.11 -4.25 -2.57
CA ASN A 57 -12.37 -4.42 -1.14
C ASN A 57 -11.96 -3.22 -0.29
N PHE A 58 -10.91 -2.50 -0.72
CA PHE A 58 -10.30 -1.44 0.06
C PHE A 58 -10.41 -0.05 -0.60
N ASP A 59 -11.26 0.12 -1.63
CA ASP A 59 -11.35 1.36 -2.42
C ASP A 59 -11.76 2.60 -1.57
N ASP A 60 -12.50 2.35 -0.49
CA ASP A 60 -12.95 3.38 0.45
C ASP A 60 -11.90 3.69 1.54
N THR A 61 -10.93 2.80 1.75
CA THR A 61 -10.00 2.88 2.88
C THR A 61 -8.54 3.06 2.45
N ILE A 62 -8.22 2.93 1.17
CA ILE A 62 -6.88 3.10 0.60
C ILE A 62 -6.99 3.86 -0.73
N ARG A 63 -6.09 4.84 -0.93
CA ARG A 63 -5.95 5.57 -2.19
C ARG A 63 -5.02 4.79 -3.10
N PHE A 64 -5.58 4.13 -4.11
CA PHE A 64 -4.80 3.29 -5.01
C PHE A 64 -4.30 4.05 -6.24
N GLY A 65 -3.08 3.76 -6.65
CA GLY A 65 -2.56 4.02 -8.00
C GLY A 65 -1.99 2.75 -8.62
N LEU A 66 -1.75 2.77 -9.94
CA LEU A 66 -1.12 1.69 -10.67
C LEU A 66 0.04 2.22 -11.52
N ALA A 67 1.21 1.64 -11.30
CA ALA A 67 2.36 1.68 -12.19
C ALA A 67 2.63 0.28 -12.73
N THR A 68 3.09 0.20 -13.97
CA THR A 68 3.54 -1.07 -14.56
C THR A 68 4.96 -0.92 -15.07
N TYR A 69 5.80 -1.95 -14.95
CA TYR A 69 7.22 -1.82 -15.26
C TYR A 69 7.86 -2.96 -16.05
N SER A 70 9.01 -2.59 -16.62
CA SER A 70 9.37 -2.71 -18.02
C SER A 70 8.46 -1.86 -18.93
N ALA A 71 8.92 -0.68 -19.35
CA ALA A 71 8.18 0.17 -20.30
C ALA A 71 8.18 -0.36 -21.75
N CYS A 72 8.78 -1.53 -21.99
CA CYS A 72 8.95 -2.15 -23.31
C CYS A 72 9.52 -1.19 -24.38
N VAL A 73 10.44 -0.30 -23.99
CA VAL A 73 11.13 0.63 -24.92
C VAL A 73 12.49 0.07 -25.32
N GLY A 74 13.00 0.49 -26.49
CA GLY A 74 14.24 -0.06 -27.03
C GLY A 74 15.45 0.10 -26.10
N ASN A 75 16.31 -0.94 -26.08
CA ASN A 75 17.44 -1.16 -25.19
C ASN A 75 17.10 -1.74 -23.79
N GLY A 76 15.83 -2.06 -23.52
CA GLY A 76 15.40 -2.67 -22.27
C GLY A 76 15.64 -1.80 -21.03
N CYS A 77 15.55 -2.43 -19.86
CA CYS A 77 15.88 -1.85 -18.55
C CYS A 77 15.22 -0.50 -18.23
N SER A 78 14.07 -0.24 -18.84
CA SER A 78 13.35 1.01 -18.69
C SER A 78 12.49 1.01 -17.44
N ALA A 79 12.63 2.07 -16.64
CA ALA A 79 11.77 2.30 -15.48
C ALA A 79 10.28 2.26 -15.88
N GLY A 80 9.46 1.75 -14.97
CA GLY A 80 8.02 1.72 -15.14
C GLY A 80 7.36 3.08 -15.23
N THR A 81 6.11 3.08 -15.68
CA THR A 81 5.27 4.27 -15.80
C THR A 81 4.03 4.13 -14.94
N ILE A 82 3.62 5.23 -14.31
CA ILE A 82 2.30 5.33 -13.70
C ILE A 82 1.26 5.38 -14.81
N VAL A 83 0.41 4.35 -14.87
CA VAL A 83 -0.67 4.22 -15.84
C VAL A 83 -2.00 4.67 -15.27
N VAL A 84 -2.14 4.64 -13.94
CA VAL A 84 -3.25 5.23 -13.20
C VAL A 84 -2.69 5.97 -11.99
N PRO A 85 -2.82 7.31 -11.90
CA PRO A 85 -2.39 8.08 -10.74
C PRO A 85 -3.09 7.66 -9.45
N ILE A 86 -2.46 7.92 -8.30
CA ILE A 86 -3.08 7.70 -6.99
C ILE A 86 -4.27 8.65 -6.82
N ALA A 87 -5.44 8.12 -6.44
CA ALA A 87 -6.64 8.89 -6.16
C ALA A 87 -7.57 8.13 -5.20
N ASP A 88 -8.57 8.83 -4.66
CA ASP A 88 -9.64 8.23 -3.86
C ASP A 88 -10.60 7.43 -4.76
N GLN A 89 -11.12 6.30 -4.28
CA GLN A 89 -12.09 5.46 -4.98
C GLN A 89 -11.70 5.15 -6.44
N ASN A 90 -10.45 4.71 -6.62
CA ASN A 90 -9.79 4.62 -7.92
C ASN A 90 -9.75 3.19 -8.50
N ALA A 91 -10.35 2.21 -7.83
CA ALA A 91 -10.45 0.83 -8.29
C ALA A 91 -11.05 0.75 -9.70
N GLY A 92 -12.08 1.55 -10.00
CA GLY A 92 -12.70 1.59 -11.32
C GLY A 92 -11.72 1.91 -12.46
N ALA A 93 -10.81 2.87 -12.25
CA ALA A 93 -9.83 3.25 -13.25
C ALA A 93 -8.74 2.19 -13.43
N ILE A 94 -8.24 1.63 -12.32
CA ILE A 94 -7.26 0.53 -12.31
C ILE A 94 -7.82 -0.70 -13.03
N ASN A 95 -9.03 -1.12 -12.65
CA ASN A 95 -9.68 -2.30 -13.20
C ASN A 95 -10.07 -2.10 -14.67
N GLY A 96 -10.50 -0.88 -15.05
CA GLY A 96 -10.73 -0.50 -16.44
C GLY A 96 -9.47 -0.60 -17.29
N PHE A 97 -8.33 -0.12 -16.78
CA PHE A 97 -7.04 -0.23 -17.46
C PHE A 97 -6.63 -1.71 -17.64
N LEU A 98 -6.60 -2.47 -16.55
CA LEU A 98 -6.15 -3.87 -16.58
C LEU A 98 -7.06 -4.75 -17.45
N ALA A 99 -8.37 -4.49 -17.50
CA ALA A 99 -9.31 -5.23 -18.35
C ALA A 99 -8.98 -5.15 -19.85
N MET A 100 -8.34 -4.06 -20.29
CA MET A 100 -7.92 -3.84 -21.69
C MET A 100 -6.60 -4.55 -22.03
N THR A 101 -5.89 -5.05 -21.04
CA THR A 101 -4.60 -5.75 -21.22
C THR A 101 -4.78 -7.26 -21.22
N ALA A 102 -3.94 -7.97 -21.95
CA ALA A 102 -3.78 -9.41 -21.95
C ALA A 102 -2.36 -9.77 -21.50
N GLY A 103 -2.23 -10.87 -20.76
CA GLY A 103 -0.96 -11.48 -20.38
C GLY A 103 -0.26 -12.16 -21.56
N GLU A 104 -0.20 -11.48 -22.69
CA GLU A 104 0.44 -11.92 -23.93
C GLU A 104 1.60 -10.97 -24.23
N GLY A 105 2.72 -11.52 -24.69
CA GLY A 105 3.91 -10.76 -25.07
C GLY A 105 3.74 -10.03 -26.40
N SER A 106 4.33 -8.84 -26.51
CA SER A 106 4.65 -8.21 -27.78
C SER A 106 5.94 -7.41 -27.70
N SER A 107 6.64 -7.26 -28.83
CA SER A 107 7.97 -6.62 -28.89
C SER A 107 8.03 -5.19 -28.34
N ASN A 108 6.88 -4.51 -28.25
CA ASN A 108 6.75 -3.13 -27.76
C ASN A 108 5.64 -2.98 -26.72
N GLY A 109 5.04 -4.08 -26.25
CA GLY A 109 3.94 -4.04 -25.30
C GLY A 109 2.67 -3.34 -25.79
N GLN A 110 2.48 -3.23 -27.11
CA GLN A 110 1.37 -2.53 -27.78
C GLN A 110 0.67 -3.37 -28.85
N GLY A 111 1.05 -4.64 -29.02
CA GLY A 111 0.33 -5.56 -29.91
C GLY A 111 -1.14 -5.71 -29.50
N VAL A 112 -2.02 -6.13 -30.41
CA VAL A 112 -3.44 -6.35 -30.12
C VAL A 112 -3.81 -7.77 -30.51
N ASN A 113 -4.37 -8.53 -29.56
CA ASN A 113 -4.76 -9.92 -29.80
C ASN A 113 -6.10 -10.04 -30.55
N GLY A 114 -6.50 -11.26 -30.89
CA GLY A 114 -7.75 -11.52 -31.62
C GLY A 114 -9.04 -11.14 -30.87
N GLN A 115 -8.95 -10.78 -29.59
CA GLN A 115 -10.07 -10.30 -28.76
C GLN A 115 -10.07 -8.77 -28.61
N GLY A 116 -9.15 -8.06 -29.27
CA GLY A 116 -9.03 -6.59 -29.17
C GLY A 116 -8.33 -6.11 -27.90
N LYS A 117 -7.66 -6.99 -27.15
CA LYS A 117 -6.88 -6.62 -25.96
C LYS A 117 -5.43 -6.33 -26.31
N ILE A 118 -4.79 -5.44 -25.55
CA ILE A 118 -3.38 -5.12 -25.71
C ILE A 118 -2.54 -6.29 -25.19
N GLN A 119 -1.66 -6.84 -26.02
CA GLN A 119 -0.60 -7.78 -25.67
C GLN A 119 0.46 -7.04 -24.87
N TYR A 120 0.19 -6.96 -23.56
CA TYR A 120 0.81 -5.97 -22.70
C TYR A 120 2.12 -6.45 -22.09
N LEU A 121 2.47 -7.73 -22.16
CA LEU A 121 3.77 -8.15 -21.65
C LEU A 121 4.87 -7.76 -22.64
N CYS A 122 6.03 -7.37 -22.12
CA CYS A 122 7.18 -7.13 -22.97
C CYS A 122 7.69 -8.49 -23.51
N ASP A 123 7.98 -8.55 -24.80
CA ASP A 123 8.66 -9.68 -25.44
C ASP A 123 9.59 -9.12 -26.51
N SER A 124 10.43 -8.16 -26.08
CA SER A 124 11.33 -7.39 -26.94
C SER A 124 12.61 -8.17 -27.27
N GLY A 125 12.96 -9.14 -26.42
CA GLY A 125 14.25 -9.85 -26.44
C GLY A 125 15.37 -9.10 -25.71
N ASP A 126 15.11 -7.89 -25.22
CA ASP A 126 16.01 -7.14 -24.33
C ASP A 126 15.76 -7.55 -22.85
N PRO A 127 16.64 -7.18 -21.91
CA PRO A 127 16.39 -7.37 -20.48
C PRO A 127 15.24 -6.46 -20.01
N GLU A 128 14.25 -7.05 -19.35
CA GLU A 128 12.97 -6.38 -19.08
C GLU A 128 12.68 -6.18 -17.59
N THR A 129 13.14 -7.08 -16.72
CA THR A 129 12.86 -7.00 -15.28
C THR A 129 13.75 -5.95 -14.61
N SER A 130 13.31 -4.68 -14.62
CA SER A 130 14.05 -3.52 -14.10
C SER A 130 13.48 -2.99 -12.79
N THR A 131 13.44 -3.85 -11.77
CA THR A 131 12.81 -3.57 -10.46
C THR A 131 13.44 -2.37 -9.77
N GLY A 132 14.77 -2.34 -9.63
CA GLY A 132 15.50 -1.25 -8.99
C GLY A 132 15.30 0.09 -9.71
N ALA A 133 15.43 0.11 -11.04
CA ALA A 133 15.19 1.31 -11.84
C ALA A 133 13.75 1.85 -11.68
N SER A 134 12.77 0.95 -11.56
CA SER A 134 11.35 1.32 -11.48
C SER A 134 10.98 1.87 -10.11
N LEU A 135 11.42 1.21 -9.03
CA LEU A 135 11.28 1.72 -7.67
C LEU A 135 12.01 3.05 -7.50
N ASN A 136 13.25 3.14 -7.98
CA ASN A 136 14.06 4.36 -7.83
C ASN A 136 13.48 5.55 -8.60
N ALA A 137 12.73 5.31 -9.68
CA ALA A 137 12.00 6.37 -10.40
C ALA A 137 10.87 7.00 -9.55
N GLN A 138 10.45 6.35 -8.46
CA GLN A 138 9.44 6.89 -7.55
C GLN A 138 10.03 7.73 -6.41
N VAL A 139 11.35 7.81 -6.27
CA VAL A 139 12.01 8.68 -5.29
C VAL A 139 11.70 10.14 -5.66
N GLY A 140 11.13 10.89 -4.71
CA GLY A 140 10.67 12.26 -4.91
C GLY A 140 9.34 12.39 -5.65
N ASN A 141 8.62 11.30 -5.92
CA ASN A 141 7.29 11.36 -6.51
C ASN A 141 6.33 12.09 -5.55
N GLN A 142 5.76 13.20 -6.00
CA GLN A 142 4.89 14.06 -5.16
C GLN A 142 3.67 13.30 -4.61
N SER A 143 3.10 12.35 -5.36
CA SER A 143 1.96 11.54 -4.89
C SER A 143 2.33 10.54 -3.79
N LEU A 144 3.63 10.29 -3.58
CA LEU A 144 4.17 9.44 -2.52
C LEU A 144 4.99 10.24 -1.50
N GLN A 145 4.92 11.57 -1.54
CA GLN A 145 5.55 12.48 -0.57
C GLN A 145 4.47 13.32 0.13
N ASP A 146 3.28 12.74 0.27
CA ASP A 146 2.16 13.34 0.98
C ASP A 146 2.43 13.29 2.49
N LEU A 147 2.53 14.45 3.12
CA LEU A 147 2.84 14.57 4.55
C LEU A 147 1.65 14.21 5.44
N GLU A 148 0.45 14.20 4.90
CA GLU A 148 -0.78 13.92 5.64
C GLU A 148 -1.09 12.42 5.66
N ARG A 149 -0.36 11.61 4.88
CA ARG A 149 -0.70 10.21 4.62
C ARG A 149 0.51 9.30 4.74
N ASP A 150 0.27 8.08 5.21
CA ASP A 150 1.22 7.01 4.99
C ASP A 150 1.35 6.73 3.48
N ASN A 151 2.58 6.57 3.00
CA ASN A 151 2.88 6.32 1.59
C ASN A 151 3.55 4.95 1.43
N ALA A 152 3.05 4.15 0.51
CA ALA A 152 3.57 2.81 0.25
C ALA A 152 3.56 2.43 -1.23
N ILE A 153 4.46 1.52 -1.58
CA ILE A 153 4.47 0.80 -2.85
C ILE A 153 4.21 -0.68 -2.58
N LEU A 154 3.29 -1.26 -3.36
CA LEU A 154 3.10 -2.71 -3.45
C LEU A 154 3.77 -3.20 -4.73
N LEU A 155 4.94 -3.81 -4.58
CA LEU A 155 5.67 -4.43 -5.68
C LEU A 155 5.13 -5.85 -5.91
N ILE A 156 4.64 -6.11 -7.12
CA ILE A 156 4.22 -7.45 -7.57
C ILE A 156 5.11 -7.84 -8.74
N THR A 157 5.90 -8.88 -8.56
CA THR A 157 6.91 -9.35 -9.52
C THR A 157 7.05 -10.85 -9.44
N ASP A 158 7.60 -11.49 -10.46
CA ASP A 158 8.06 -12.86 -10.37
C ASP A 158 9.49 -12.98 -9.82
N GLY A 159 10.06 -11.87 -9.34
CA GLY A 159 11.44 -11.80 -8.85
C GLY A 159 12.45 -11.89 -9.99
N GLU A 160 13.74 -11.92 -9.67
CA GLU A 160 14.81 -11.99 -10.66
C GLU A 160 14.98 -10.69 -11.47
N GLU A 161 15.33 -9.59 -10.78
CA GLU A 161 15.82 -8.41 -11.48
C GLU A 161 16.93 -8.79 -12.47
N SER A 162 16.75 -8.35 -13.72
CA SER A 162 17.74 -8.58 -14.76
C SER A 162 19.03 -7.90 -14.36
N GLY A 163 20.11 -8.64 -14.16
CA GLY A 163 21.39 -8.06 -13.72
C GLY A 163 21.94 -6.96 -14.65
N GLN A 164 21.53 -6.96 -15.93
CA GLN A 164 21.82 -5.91 -16.90
C GLN A 164 21.07 -4.60 -16.66
N CYS A 165 19.98 -4.66 -15.88
CA CYS A 165 19.17 -3.52 -15.48
C CYS A 165 19.59 -2.89 -14.16
N ILE A 166 20.55 -3.50 -13.45
CA ILE A 166 21.19 -2.90 -12.27
C ILE A 166 22.15 -1.80 -12.73
N MET A 167 21.61 -0.60 -12.87
CA MET A 167 22.33 0.58 -13.35
C MET A 167 22.92 1.32 -12.15
N ASN A 168 24.23 1.60 -12.18
CA ASN A 168 24.96 2.30 -11.11
C ASN A 168 24.80 1.65 -9.72
N GLY A 169 24.60 0.34 -9.66
CA GLY A 169 24.41 -0.40 -8.40
C GLY A 169 23.05 -0.21 -7.74
N VAL A 170 22.06 0.33 -8.46
CA VAL A 170 20.69 0.48 -7.96
C VAL A 170 19.88 -0.75 -8.35
N ASP A 171 19.86 -1.73 -7.46
CA ASP A 171 18.97 -2.90 -7.52
C ASP A 171 17.67 -2.66 -6.72
N GLY A 172 16.77 -3.64 -6.71
CA GLY A 172 15.51 -3.62 -5.97
C GLY A 172 15.68 -3.21 -4.50
N PRO A 173 16.52 -3.89 -3.70
CA PRO A 173 16.75 -3.53 -2.31
C PRO A 173 17.31 -2.11 -2.13
N THR A 174 18.29 -1.71 -2.95
CA THR A 174 18.85 -0.34 -2.89
C THR A 174 17.80 0.72 -3.19
N ALA A 175 16.94 0.48 -4.19
CA ALA A 175 15.87 1.40 -4.54
C ALA A 175 14.79 1.48 -3.46
N ALA A 176 14.43 0.34 -2.84
CA ALA A 176 13.50 0.31 -1.71
C ALA A 176 14.06 1.06 -0.49
N ALA A 177 15.36 0.92 -0.20
CA ALA A 177 16.04 1.70 0.84
C ALA A 177 16.03 3.20 0.54
N ASN A 178 16.25 3.60 -0.72
CA ASN A 178 16.18 5.01 -1.13
C ASN A 178 14.78 5.60 -0.93
N LEU A 179 13.73 4.83 -1.24
CA LEU A 179 12.34 5.22 -1.03
C LEU A 179 12.01 5.38 0.46
N PHE A 180 12.44 4.42 1.28
CA PHE A 180 12.20 4.44 2.73
C PHE A 180 13.01 5.53 3.44
N GLY A 181 14.22 5.83 2.95
CA GLY A 181 15.13 6.82 3.54
C GLY A 181 14.81 8.29 3.23
N GLN A 182 13.70 8.58 2.55
CA GLN A 182 13.24 9.95 2.28
C GLN A 182 12.74 10.64 3.56
N ASN A 183 12.61 11.97 3.52
CA ASN A 183 12.01 12.73 4.64
C ASN A 183 10.57 12.29 4.92
N VAL A 184 9.82 11.91 3.88
CA VAL A 184 8.55 11.20 3.97
C VAL A 184 8.82 9.76 3.53
N PRO A 185 8.97 8.81 4.47
CA PRO A 185 9.28 7.42 4.13
C PRO A 185 8.22 6.80 3.25
N VAL A 186 8.65 6.12 2.19
CA VAL A 186 7.76 5.30 1.35
C VAL A 186 8.07 3.83 1.64
N LYS A 187 7.12 3.14 2.28
CA LYS A 187 7.25 1.71 2.59
C LYS A 187 7.16 0.87 1.31
N THR A 188 7.91 -0.22 1.21
CA THR A 188 7.80 -1.14 0.07
C THR A 188 7.38 -2.52 0.55
N PHE A 189 6.19 -2.97 0.15
CA PHE A 189 5.73 -4.34 0.30
C PHE A 189 6.10 -5.11 -0.97
N ALA A 190 6.82 -6.23 -0.84
CA ALA A 190 7.25 -7.02 -1.98
C ALA A 190 6.53 -8.37 -2.01
N VAL A 191 5.92 -8.68 -3.15
CA VAL A 191 5.26 -9.94 -3.42
C VAL A 191 5.90 -10.60 -4.64
N GLY A 192 6.56 -11.72 -4.40
CA GLY A 192 7.11 -12.59 -5.43
C GLY A 192 6.09 -13.63 -5.88
N PHE A 193 5.99 -13.87 -7.18
CA PHE A 193 4.93 -14.69 -7.73
C PHE A 193 5.42 -15.85 -8.60
N GLY A 194 4.88 -17.05 -8.35
CA GLY A 194 5.04 -18.23 -9.19
C GLY A 194 6.45 -18.83 -9.20
N GLY A 195 7.08 -19.01 -8.04
CA GLY A 195 8.46 -19.53 -7.92
C GLY A 195 9.55 -18.45 -7.87
N ALA A 196 9.18 -17.22 -7.50
CA ALA A 196 10.10 -16.11 -7.33
C ALA A 196 11.19 -16.38 -6.27
N ASN A 197 12.31 -15.67 -6.38
CA ASN A 197 13.38 -15.74 -5.40
C ASN A 197 12.99 -15.08 -4.07
N LEU A 198 12.54 -15.87 -3.10
CA LEU A 198 12.15 -15.38 -1.76
C LEU A 198 13.25 -14.56 -1.08
N THR A 199 14.53 -14.85 -1.33
CA THR A 199 15.63 -14.09 -0.73
C THR A 199 15.60 -12.65 -1.21
N GLU A 200 15.50 -12.45 -2.52
CA GLU A 200 15.43 -11.12 -3.14
C GLU A 200 14.17 -10.37 -2.69
N ILE A 201 13.02 -11.03 -2.67
CA ILE A 201 11.75 -10.43 -2.23
C ILE A 201 11.82 -9.99 -0.76
N ASN A 202 12.44 -10.80 0.11
CA ASN A 202 12.67 -10.41 1.51
C ASN A 202 13.66 -9.26 1.63
N GLU A 203 14.75 -9.25 0.86
CA GLU A 203 15.73 -8.16 0.87
C GLU A 203 15.09 -6.83 0.46
N ILE A 204 14.22 -6.83 -0.56
CA ILE A 204 13.44 -5.65 -0.97
C ILE A 204 12.52 -5.20 0.17
N ALA A 205 11.74 -6.12 0.76
CA ALA A 205 10.82 -5.80 1.85
C ALA A 205 11.55 -5.25 3.10
N GLN A 206 12.71 -5.84 3.46
CA GLN A 206 13.53 -5.39 4.58
C GLN A 206 14.09 -3.99 4.34
N ALA A 207 14.68 -3.76 3.16
CA ALA A 207 15.19 -2.46 2.77
C ALA A 207 14.09 -1.39 2.71
N GLY A 208 12.89 -1.78 2.28
CA GLY A 208 11.69 -0.94 2.21
C GLY A 208 10.90 -0.80 3.51
N GLY A 209 11.41 -1.29 4.64
CA GLY A 209 10.81 -1.08 5.96
C GLY A 209 9.60 -1.96 6.30
N THR A 210 9.29 -2.99 5.52
CA THR A 210 8.16 -3.92 5.76
C THR A 210 8.61 -5.29 6.26
N MET A 211 9.92 -5.53 6.32
CA MET A 211 10.60 -6.68 6.95
C MET A 211 10.43 -8.04 6.26
N THR A 212 9.21 -8.38 5.84
CA THR A 212 8.90 -9.70 5.28
C THR A 212 8.28 -9.56 3.91
N GLY A 213 8.88 -10.23 2.95
CA GLY A 213 8.35 -10.41 1.62
C GLY A 213 7.35 -11.55 1.57
N TYR A 214 6.42 -11.51 0.63
CA TYR A 214 5.40 -12.54 0.44
C TYR A 214 5.73 -13.36 -0.80
N LEU A 215 5.56 -14.67 -0.72
CA LEU A 215 5.48 -15.51 -1.91
C LEU A 215 4.04 -15.92 -2.14
N ALA A 216 3.64 -15.81 -3.40
CA ALA A 216 2.39 -16.33 -3.88
C ALA A 216 2.66 -17.31 -5.02
N ASP A 217 2.57 -18.60 -4.69
CA ASP A 217 2.78 -19.67 -5.67
C ASP A 217 1.50 -19.97 -6.48
N MET A 218 0.34 -19.52 -5.96
CA MET A 218 -0.97 -19.64 -6.58
C MET A 218 -1.78 -18.34 -6.42
N ALA A 219 -2.88 -18.23 -7.16
CA ALA A 219 -3.76 -17.06 -7.11
C ALA A 219 -4.28 -16.73 -5.71
N GLN A 220 -4.69 -17.74 -4.95
CA GLN A 220 -5.21 -17.57 -3.60
C GLN A 220 -4.16 -17.03 -2.62
N ASP A 221 -2.89 -17.40 -2.80
CA ASP A 221 -1.80 -16.91 -1.95
C ASP A 221 -1.52 -15.44 -2.25
N LEU A 222 -1.66 -15.02 -3.51
CA LEU A 222 -1.54 -13.62 -3.91
C LEU A 222 -2.66 -12.80 -3.31
N GLU A 223 -3.91 -13.26 -3.43
CA GLU A 223 -5.06 -12.60 -2.81
C GLU A 223 -4.87 -12.44 -1.29
N ALA A 224 -4.48 -13.51 -0.60
CA ALA A 224 -4.24 -13.45 0.84
C ALA A 224 -3.08 -12.51 1.22
N ALA A 225 -2.00 -12.49 0.42
CA ALA A 225 -0.89 -11.56 0.63
C ALA A 225 -1.35 -10.11 0.41
N LEU A 226 -2.12 -9.84 -0.65
CA LEU A 226 -2.61 -8.50 -0.93
C LEU A 226 -3.60 -8.01 0.12
N ASP A 227 -4.49 -8.88 0.62
CA ASP A 227 -5.38 -8.55 1.74
C ASP A 227 -4.59 -8.27 3.02
N GLN A 228 -3.57 -9.07 3.33
CA GLN A 228 -2.69 -8.82 4.49
C GLN A 228 -1.96 -7.49 4.36
N ILE A 229 -1.46 -7.17 3.17
CA ILE A 229 -0.77 -5.90 2.89
C ILE A 229 -1.75 -4.73 2.99
N ALA A 230 -2.94 -4.83 2.42
CA ALA A 230 -3.96 -3.80 2.50
C ALA A 230 -4.35 -3.53 3.96
N ASN A 231 -4.52 -4.58 4.78
CA ASN A 231 -4.75 -4.43 6.22
C ASN A 231 -3.54 -3.84 6.95
N ALA A 232 -2.31 -4.21 6.58
CA ALA A 232 -1.10 -3.64 7.17
C ALA A 232 -0.90 -2.16 6.80
N VAL A 233 -1.39 -1.76 5.64
CA VAL A 233 -1.40 -0.39 5.11
C VAL A 233 -2.53 0.43 5.74
N ALA A 234 -3.61 -0.18 6.20
CA ALA A 234 -4.74 0.51 6.83
C ALA A 234 -4.27 1.54 7.86
N THR A 235 -4.96 2.68 7.90
CA THR A 235 -4.49 3.83 8.66
C THR A 235 -4.61 3.61 10.18
N CYS A 236 -3.64 4.16 10.91
CA CYS A 236 -3.72 4.36 12.35
C CYS A 236 -3.81 5.85 12.70
N THR A 237 -4.12 6.68 11.71
CA THR A 237 -4.20 8.13 11.83
C THR A 237 -5.63 8.57 11.54
N PHE A 238 -6.17 9.35 12.48
CA PHE A 238 -7.53 9.84 12.44
C PHE A 238 -7.53 11.36 12.62
N GLU A 239 -8.23 12.08 11.75
CA GLU A 239 -8.44 13.52 11.87
C GLU A 239 -9.61 13.79 12.81
N LEU A 240 -9.46 14.78 13.69
CA LEU A 240 -10.53 15.23 14.57
C LEU A 240 -11.41 16.27 13.87
N ASP A 241 -12.72 16.21 14.07
CA ASP A 241 -13.68 17.16 13.50
C ASP A 241 -13.51 18.61 13.98
N GLN A 242 -12.81 18.82 15.09
CA GLN A 242 -12.48 20.11 15.65
C GLN A 242 -11.11 20.09 16.34
N VAL A 243 -10.49 21.26 16.47
CA VAL A 243 -9.22 21.39 17.19
C VAL A 243 -9.47 21.40 18.70
N PRO A 244 -8.86 20.49 19.49
CA PRO A 244 -8.95 20.47 20.95
C PRO A 244 -8.49 21.81 21.56
N PRO A 245 -9.23 22.37 22.53
CA PRO A 245 -8.81 23.58 23.24
C PRO A 245 -7.48 23.42 24.00
N ASP A 246 -7.23 22.24 24.55
CA ASP A 246 -5.97 21.84 25.19
C ASP A 246 -5.63 20.39 24.81
N ALA A 247 -4.46 20.19 24.20
CA ALA A 247 -3.99 18.86 23.79
C ALA A 247 -3.70 17.92 24.98
N ASN A 248 -3.49 18.46 26.18
CA ASN A 248 -3.23 17.65 27.38
C ASN A 248 -4.52 17.08 28.01
N GLU A 249 -5.68 17.50 27.53
CA GLU A 249 -6.99 17.05 28.00
C GLU A 249 -7.68 16.15 26.97
N ILE A 250 -6.93 15.58 26.02
CA ILE A 250 -7.41 14.55 25.12
C ILE A 250 -7.24 13.19 25.80
N TYR A 251 -8.28 12.38 25.78
CA TYR A 251 -8.29 10.99 26.25
C TYR A 251 -8.86 10.08 25.18
N VAL A 252 -8.36 8.85 25.10
CA VAL A 252 -8.74 7.90 24.08
C VAL A 252 -9.17 6.59 24.73
N PHE A 253 -10.28 6.03 24.25
CA PHE A 253 -10.83 4.77 24.73
C PHE A 253 -11.13 3.86 23.54
N PHE A 254 -10.84 2.57 23.69
CA PHE A 254 -11.24 1.54 22.72
C PHE A 254 -12.38 0.74 23.30
N ASP A 255 -13.42 0.52 22.50
CA ASP A 255 -14.58 -0.32 22.86
C ASP A 255 -15.16 0.03 24.25
N LYS A 256 -15.09 1.31 24.62
CA LYS A 256 -15.55 1.86 25.91
C LYS A 256 -14.85 1.28 27.15
N ASP A 257 -13.67 0.70 26.98
CA ASP A 257 -12.85 0.22 28.10
C ASP A 257 -12.33 1.42 28.92
N PRO A 258 -12.74 1.58 30.19
CA PRO A 258 -12.31 2.70 31.03
C PRO A 258 -10.81 2.69 31.35
N ALA A 259 -10.07 1.62 31.02
CA ALA A 259 -8.61 1.62 31.13
C ALA A 259 -7.96 2.70 30.24
N GLY A 260 -8.59 3.05 29.12
CA GLY A 260 -8.09 4.01 28.15
C GLY A 260 -6.83 3.55 27.42
N VAL A 261 -6.51 4.24 26.34
CA VAL A 261 -5.27 4.06 25.59
C VAL A 261 -4.28 5.14 26.05
N PRO A 262 -3.06 4.78 26.48
CA PRO A 262 -2.09 5.75 26.98
C PRO A 262 -1.63 6.70 25.87
N ASN A 263 -1.39 7.97 26.21
CA ASN A 263 -0.64 8.89 25.36
C ASN A 263 0.85 8.50 25.42
N ASP A 264 1.28 7.66 24.49
CA ASP A 264 2.63 7.10 24.42
C ASP A 264 3.06 7.03 22.93
N PRO A 265 4.18 7.66 22.55
CA PRO A 265 4.65 7.68 21.16
C PRO A 265 5.17 6.33 20.65
N ASN A 266 5.32 5.31 21.51
CA ASN A 266 5.76 3.98 21.11
C ASN A 266 4.62 2.94 21.15
N ASN A 267 3.71 3.05 22.11
CA ASN A 267 2.67 2.06 22.33
C ASN A 267 1.41 2.67 22.96
N GLY A 268 0.64 3.38 22.15
CA GLY A 268 -0.45 4.23 22.62
C GLY A 268 -0.94 5.13 21.49
N TRP A 269 -1.10 6.42 21.77
CA TRP A 269 -1.41 7.44 20.77
C TRP A 269 -0.60 8.72 20.97
N THR A 270 -0.50 9.53 19.91
CA THR A 270 0.02 10.90 19.91
C THR A 270 -0.93 11.82 19.17
N TYR A 271 -0.93 13.11 19.49
CA TYR A 271 -1.69 14.13 18.78
C TYR A 271 -0.76 15.15 18.11
N ASP A 272 -1.02 15.46 16.84
CA ASP A 272 -0.35 16.52 16.08
C ASP A 272 -1.30 17.73 15.90
N PRO A 273 -0.99 18.89 16.52
CA PRO A 273 -1.82 20.09 16.41
C PRO A 273 -1.73 20.79 15.05
N ILE A 274 -0.75 20.47 14.20
CA ILE A 274 -0.58 21.08 12.88
C ILE A 274 -1.60 20.48 11.90
N THR A 275 -1.72 19.15 11.90
CA THR A 275 -2.63 18.39 11.04
C THR A 275 -3.97 18.08 11.72
N ASN A 276 -4.11 18.38 13.01
CA ASN A 276 -5.27 18.02 13.83
C ASN A 276 -5.57 16.51 13.86
N THR A 277 -4.52 15.69 13.93
CA THR A 277 -4.63 14.23 13.84
C THR A 277 -4.18 13.52 15.10
N VAL A 278 -4.86 12.43 15.43
CA VAL A 278 -4.42 11.43 16.41
C VAL A 278 -3.83 10.24 15.67
N THR A 279 -2.60 9.84 16.03
CA THR A 279 -1.92 8.67 15.48
C THR A 279 -1.71 7.63 16.56
N PHE A 280 -2.14 6.40 16.29
CA PHE A 280 -1.96 5.24 17.16
C PHE A 280 -0.65 4.51 16.85
N HIS A 281 0.00 4.00 17.90
CA HIS A 281 1.31 3.35 17.84
C HIS A 281 1.30 1.98 18.51
N GLY A 282 2.21 1.10 18.08
CA GLY A 282 2.41 -0.22 18.69
C GLY A 282 1.13 -1.07 18.71
N SER A 283 0.86 -1.73 19.84
CA SER A 283 -0.27 -2.64 20.01
C SER A 283 -1.63 -1.98 19.77
N ALA A 284 -1.76 -0.67 20.01
CA ALA A 284 -3.01 0.05 19.78
C ALA A 284 -3.32 0.13 18.27
N CYS A 285 -2.31 0.47 17.46
CA CYS A 285 -2.43 0.49 16.00
C CYS A 285 -2.71 -0.91 15.43
N GLU A 286 -2.02 -1.95 15.93
CA GLU A 286 -2.26 -3.33 15.49
C GLU A 286 -3.68 -3.81 15.82
N ALA A 287 -4.24 -3.38 16.96
CA ALA A 287 -5.62 -3.71 17.34
C ALA A 287 -6.65 -3.04 16.42
N ILE A 288 -6.40 -1.80 15.99
CA ILE A 288 -7.22 -1.10 14.98
C ILE A 288 -7.14 -1.82 13.64
N LYS A 289 -5.92 -2.07 13.14
CA LYS A 289 -5.69 -2.71 11.83
C LYS A 289 -6.26 -4.12 11.72
N SER A 290 -6.27 -4.87 12.81
CA SER A 290 -6.84 -6.23 12.83
C SER A 290 -8.36 -6.26 12.98
N GLY A 291 -9.01 -5.11 13.18
CA GLY A 291 -10.44 -5.01 13.47
C GLY A 291 -10.82 -5.53 14.85
N ALA A 292 -9.85 -5.67 15.76
CA ALA A 292 -10.11 -6.03 17.16
C ALA A 292 -10.79 -4.88 17.90
N VAL A 293 -10.48 -3.63 17.51
CA VAL A 293 -11.17 -2.42 17.94
C VAL A 293 -12.31 -2.14 16.97
N VAL A 294 -13.53 -2.04 17.49
CA VAL A 294 -14.72 -1.72 16.68
C VAL A 294 -15.22 -0.30 16.93
N ASP A 295 -14.80 0.30 18.04
CA ASP A 295 -15.20 1.64 18.47
C ASP A 295 -13.98 2.40 19.03
N ILE A 296 -13.76 3.63 18.55
CA ILE A 296 -12.69 4.51 19.02
C ILE A 296 -13.35 5.79 19.51
N ASP A 297 -13.37 5.99 20.83
CA ASP A 297 -13.84 7.21 21.44
C ASP A 297 -12.64 8.11 21.72
N ILE A 298 -12.62 9.30 21.13
CA ILE A 298 -11.67 10.36 21.49
C ILE A 298 -12.46 11.47 22.16
N VAL A 299 -12.10 11.83 23.38
CA VAL A 299 -12.83 12.79 24.19
C VAL A 299 -11.92 13.88 24.71
N TYR A 300 -12.46 15.09 24.85
CA TYR A 300 -11.81 16.23 25.48
C TYR A 300 -12.35 16.43 26.90
N GLY A 301 -11.47 16.77 27.85
CA GLY A 301 -11.82 17.22 29.21
C GLY A 301 -12.28 16.12 30.18
N CYS A 302 -12.73 14.98 29.66
CA CYS A 302 -13.24 13.86 30.45
C CYS A 302 -12.35 12.63 30.30
N ASN A 303 -11.63 12.24 31.36
CA ASN A 303 -10.86 11.00 31.37
C ASN A 303 -11.72 9.77 31.71
N GLU A 304 -12.89 9.68 31.08
CA GLU A 304 -13.81 8.55 31.18
C GLU A 304 -14.45 8.34 29.80
N PRO A 305 -14.73 7.10 29.38
CA PRO A 305 -15.38 6.83 28.11
C PRO A 305 -16.82 7.39 28.09
N PRO A 306 -17.34 7.81 26.93
CA PRO A 306 -18.71 8.26 26.79
C PRO A 306 -19.71 7.22 27.32
N ILE A 307 -20.67 7.66 28.14
CA ILE A 307 -21.80 6.81 28.56
C ILE A 307 -22.78 6.73 27.38
N GLY A 308 -22.66 5.68 26.59
CA GLY A 308 -23.62 5.33 25.53
C GLY A 308 -24.93 4.79 26.05
#